data_AF-A0A284R4T3-F1
#
_entry.id   AF-A0A284R4T3-F1
#
_cell.length_a   1.000
_cell.length_b   1.000
_cell.length_c   1.000
_cell.angle_alpha   90.00
_cell.angle_beta   90.00
_cell.angle_gamma   90.00
#
_symmetry.space_group_name_H-M   'P 1'
#
loop_
_entity.id
_entity.type
_entity.pdbx_description
1 polymer ?
#
loop_
_entity_poly.entity_id
_entity_poly.type
_entity_poly.pdbx_seq_one_letter_code
_entity_poly.pdbx_strand_id
1 'polypeptide(L)'
;MVQSISPLPPFCQDWCTPDLAAKFVQLALKDDTWLGLENDIDNPTNDLIHHLFWCSPLMNKAFEYAATEHLFQADKVDKALQSNSYSVYNASKIIKLFIDTLITPSSKLDATMSQKFLKYLFEPDTLFAVCIPLVGNGSRETLHDLLQLHPNNDITWPDCLAKLQKFKYPQKLLDNSDVSGILADLATFLKDGSGPFGKKAPSSMEQIPQLDVSPTPVTASSPKNLWHRIQQYITKNTVNEDVALPDLNTGMV
;
A
#
# COMPACT_ATOMS: atom_id res chain seq x y z
N MET A 1 -37.43 -0.67 -8.47
CA MET A 1 -36.03 -1.14 -8.38
C MET A 1 -35.24 -0.38 -9.43
N VAL A 2 -34.44 0.60 -9.03
CA VAL A 2 -33.54 1.32 -9.96
C VAL A 2 -32.19 0.62 -9.88
N GLN A 3 -31.87 -0.20 -10.87
CA GLN A 3 -30.51 -0.69 -11.06
C GLN A 3 -29.65 0.50 -11.48
N SER A 4 -28.63 0.81 -10.68
CA SER A 4 -27.61 1.80 -11.04
C SER A 4 -26.92 1.36 -12.32
N ILE A 5 -27.07 2.15 -13.40
CA ILE A 5 -26.47 1.92 -14.72
C ILE A 5 -25.15 2.68 -14.84
N SER A 6 -24.42 2.88 -13.75
CA SER A 6 -23.04 3.37 -13.87
C SER A 6 -22.15 2.19 -14.22
N PRO A 7 -21.58 2.12 -15.44
CA PRO A 7 -20.63 1.06 -15.75
C PRO A 7 -19.44 1.28 -14.82
N LEU A 8 -19.18 0.30 -13.95
CA LEU A 8 -17.85 0.14 -13.38
C LEU A 8 -16.86 0.31 -14.53
N PRO A 9 -15.84 1.17 -14.41
CA PRO A 9 -14.90 1.32 -15.49
C PRO A 9 -14.35 -0.07 -15.83
N PRO A 10 -14.18 -0.41 -17.12
CA PRO A 10 -14.03 -1.79 -17.59
C PRO A 10 -12.66 -2.38 -17.24
N PHE A 11 -12.03 -1.99 -16.13
CA PHE A 11 -10.61 -2.10 -15.87
C PHE A 11 -10.07 -3.55 -15.72
N CYS A 12 -10.94 -4.57 -15.76
CA CYS A 12 -10.59 -5.87 -15.19
C CYS A 12 -11.12 -7.10 -15.94
N GLN A 13 -11.43 -7.04 -17.23
CA GLN A 13 -11.84 -8.25 -17.97
C GLN A 13 -11.01 -8.52 -19.24
N ASP A 14 -10.89 -7.59 -20.21
CA ASP A 14 -10.33 -7.97 -21.52
C ASP A 14 -9.11 -7.16 -22.03
N TRP A 15 -8.75 -6.03 -21.41
CA TRP A 15 -7.70 -5.13 -21.90
C TRP A 15 -6.44 -5.09 -21.02
N CYS A 16 -6.51 -5.61 -19.79
CA CYS A 16 -5.38 -5.59 -18.86
C CYS A 16 -4.42 -6.75 -19.17
N THR A 17 -3.61 -6.55 -20.22
CA THR A 17 -2.54 -7.49 -20.55
C THR A 17 -1.49 -7.53 -19.43
N PRO A 18 -0.73 -8.64 -19.29
CA PRO A 18 0.34 -8.72 -18.29
C PRO A 18 1.33 -7.55 -18.35
N ASP A 19 1.67 -7.07 -19.56
CA ASP A 19 2.58 -5.95 -19.77
C ASP A 19 1.97 -4.62 -19.30
N LEU A 20 0.68 -4.42 -19.55
CA LEU A 20 -0.03 -3.22 -19.11
C LEU A 20 -0.20 -3.20 -17.59
N ALA A 21 -0.50 -4.34 -16.99
CA ALA A 21 -0.53 -4.50 -15.54
C ALA A 21 0.84 -4.19 -14.91
N ALA A 22 1.92 -4.71 -15.49
CA ALA A 22 3.28 -4.45 -15.03
C ALA A 22 3.63 -2.96 -15.11
N LYS A 23 3.35 -2.30 -16.24
CA LYS A 23 3.57 -0.85 -16.41
C LYS A 23 2.74 -0.03 -15.42
N PHE A 24 1.49 -0.41 -15.19
CA PHE A 24 0.62 0.29 -14.25
C PHE A 24 1.16 0.20 -12.81
N VAL A 25 1.54 -1.01 -12.38
CA VAL A 25 2.14 -1.25 -11.06
C VAL A 25 3.45 -0.47 -10.91
N GLN A 26 4.30 -0.49 -11.94
CA GLN A 26 5.55 0.27 -11.94
C GLN A 26 5.26 1.76 -11.77
N LEU A 27 4.35 2.35 -12.55
CA LEU A 27 4.00 3.76 -12.39
C LEU A 27 3.43 4.10 -11.01
N ALA A 28 2.66 3.20 -10.41
CA ALA A 28 2.04 3.42 -9.11
C ALA A 28 3.01 3.28 -7.91
N LEU A 29 4.08 2.50 -8.06
CA LEU A 29 4.97 2.12 -6.94
C LEU A 29 6.44 2.53 -7.11
N LYS A 30 6.87 2.90 -8.32
CA LYS A 30 8.26 3.27 -8.61
C LYS A 30 8.63 4.60 -7.93
N ASP A 31 9.93 4.76 -7.67
CA ASP A 31 10.55 5.99 -7.15
C ASP A 31 9.90 6.49 -5.84
N ASP A 32 9.43 5.54 -5.03
CA ASP A 32 8.80 5.78 -3.72
C ASP A 32 7.57 6.71 -3.78
N THR A 33 6.94 6.80 -4.95
CA THR A 33 5.71 7.59 -5.18
C THR A 33 4.58 7.20 -4.23
N TRP A 34 4.51 5.92 -3.84
CA TRP A 34 3.56 5.38 -2.89
C TRP A 34 3.71 5.93 -1.46
N LEU A 35 4.85 6.50 -1.10
CA LEU A 35 5.07 7.18 0.19
C LEU A 35 4.45 8.58 0.21
N GLY A 36 4.00 9.11 -0.92
CA GLY A 36 3.42 10.46 -1.00
C GLY A 36 4.36 11.52 -0.43
N LEU A 37 5.65 11.44 -0.80
CA LEU A 37 6.68 12.39 -0.35
C LEU A 37 6.44 13.80 -0.90
N GLU A 38 5.78 13.90 -2.06
CA GLU A 38 5.30 15.15 -2.63
C GLU A 38 3.91 15.47 -2.04
N ASN A 39 3.77 16.63 -1.40
CA ASN A 39 2.56 17.15 -0.77
C ASN A 39 1.46 17.55 -1.78
N ASP A 40 1.39 16.88 -2.93
CA ASP A 40 0.38 17.19 -3.93
C ASP A 40 -0.90 16.41 -3.60
N ILE A 41 -1.91 17.14 -3.10
CA ILE A 41 -3.25 16.61 -2.81
C ILE A 41 -3.88 16.02 -4.09
N ASP A 42 -3.42 16.45 -5.26
CA ASP A 42 -3.83 15.94 -6.56
C ASP A 42 -2.91 14.83 -7.11
N ASN A 43 -2.02 14.24 -6.29
CA ASN A 43 -1.10 13.20 -6.74
C ASN A 43 -1.90 12.00 -7.31
N PRO A 44 -1.90 11.82 -8.65
CA PRO A 44 -2.69 10.79 -9.29
C PRO A 44 -2.26 9.38 -8.87
N THR A 45 -1.05 9.24 -8.31
CA THR A 45 -0.49 7.97 -7.83
C THR A 45 -1.30 7.38 -6.69
N ASN A 46 -1.86 8.20 -5.78
CA ASN A 46 -2.67 7.67 -4.66
C ASN A 46 -3.96 7.00 -5.19
N ASP A 47 -4.59 7.61 -6.20
CA ASP A 47 -5.72 7.02 -6.90
C ASP A 47 -5.30 5.72 -7.61
N LEU A 48 -4.16 5.68 -8.30
CA LEU A 48 -3.67 4.47 -8.98
C LEU A 48 -3.47 3.30 -8.02
N ILE A 49 -2.91 3.55 -6.84
CA ILE A 49 -2.62 2.48 -5.86
C ILE A 49 -3.91 1.78 -5.41
N HIS A 50 -5.00 2.53 -5.23
CA HIS A 50 -6.30 1.95 -4.90
C HIS A 50 -6.83 0.98 -5.95
N HIS A 51 -6.46 1.18 -7.22
CA HIS A 51 -6.90 0.34 -8.33
C HIS A 51 -6.09 -0.97 -8.42
N LEU A 52 -4.90 -1.03 -7.81
CA LEU A 52 -4.03 -2.22 -7.87
C LEU A 52 -4.71 -3.48 -7.32
N PHE A 53 -5.58 -3.32 -6.32
CA PHE A 53 -6.21 -4.42 -5.61
C PHE A 53 -7.61 -4.78 -6.16
N TRP A 54 -8.04 -4.17 -7.27
CA TRP A 54 -9.38 -4.41 -7.82
C TRP A 54 -9.51 -5.70 -8.63
N CYS A 55 -8.45 -6.14 -9.32
CA CYS A 55 -8.48 -7.38 -10.07
C CYS A 55 -7.17 -8.15 -10.08
N SER A 56 -7.30 -9.42 -10.47
CA SER A 56 -6.25 -10.42 -10.38
C SER A 56 -4.95 -10.01 -11.10
N PRO A 57 -4.93 -9.52 -12.35
CA PRO A 57 -3.66 -9.21 -13.03
C PRO A 57 -2.86 -8.10 -12.33
N LEU A 58 -3.52 -7.00 -11.96
CA LEU A 58 -2.90 -5.87 -11.26
C LEU A 58 -2.42 -6.27 -9.88
N MET A 59 -3.25 -7.00 -9.14
CA MET A 59 -2.93 -7.41 -7.78
C MET A 59 -1.76 -8.37 -7.74
N ASN A 60 -1.75 -9.40 -8.60
CA ASN A 60 -0.60 -10.31 -8.69
C ASN A 60 0.68 -9.57 -9.06
N LYS A 61 0.62 -8.63 -10.02
CA LYS A 61 1.78 -7.82 -10.39
C LYS A 61 2.21 -6.87 -9.29
N ALA A 62 1.29 -6.31 -8.49
CA ALA A 62 1.62 -5.47 -7.35
C ALA A 62 2.39 -6.25 -6.27
N PHE A 63 1.93 -7.46 -5.96
CA PHE A 63 2.61 -8.36 -5.01
C PHE A 63 3.98 -8.82 -5.54
N GLU A 64 4.06 -9.20 -6.82
CA GLU A 64 5.31 -9.58 -7.49
C GLU A 64 6.33 -8.42 -7.48
N TYR A 65 5.90 -7.23 -7.89
CA TYR A 65 6.73 -6.03 -7.89
C TYR A 65 7.21 -5.70 -6.48
N ALA A 66 6.30 -5.71 -5.50
CA ALA A 66 6.64 -5.33 -4.14
C ALA A 66 7.69 -6.26 -3.51
N ALA A 67 7.61 -7.57 -3.81
CA ALA A 67 8.61 -8.54 -3.36
C ALA A 67 9.92 -8.45 -4.16
N THR A 68 9.86 -8.25 -5.48
CA THR A 68 11.06 -8.26 -6.35
C THR A 68 11.89 -6.98 -6.20
N GLU A 69 11.23 -5.84 -6.12
CA GLU A 69 11.88 -4.53 -5.99
C GLU A 69 12.11 -4.13 -4.53
N HIS A 70 11.83 -5.04 -3.59
CA HIS A 70 11.89 -4.80 -2.15
C HIS A 70 11.24 -3.46 -1.78
N LEU A 71 9.94 -3.31 -2.01
CA LEU A 71 9.22 -2.03 -1.85
C LEU A 71 9.35 -1.39 -0.46
N PHE A 72 9.39 -2.20 0.59
CA PHE A 72 9.38 -1.79 1.99
C PHE A 72 10.79 -1.84 2.56
N GLN A 73 11.57 -0.80 2.28
CA GLN A 73 12.92 -0.64 2.81
C GLN A 73 12.92 0.37 3.96
N ALA A 74 13.68 0.06 5.01
CA ALA A 74 13.66 0.85 6.25
C ALA A 74 14.17 2.29 6.04
N ASP A 75 15.14 2.49 5.14
CA ASP A 75 15.68 3.82 4.79
C ASP A 75 14.63 4.69 4.08
N LYS A 76 13.87 4.12 3.15
CA LYS A 76 12.78 4.79 2.44
C LYS A 76 11.66 5.19 3.40
N VAL A 77 11.27 4.26 4.28
CA VAL A 77 10.24 4.49 5.29
C VAL A 77 10.70 5.54 6.31
N ASP A 78 11.94 5.49 6.78
CA ASP A 78 12.50 6.51 7.67
C ASP A 78 12.45 7.90 7.02
N LYS A 79 12.88 8.01 5.75
CA LYS A 79 12.77 9.26 4.98
C LYS A 79 11.33 9.78 4.91
N ALA A 80 10.35 8.91 4.70
CA ALA A 80 8.93 9.29 4.70
C ALA A 80 8.40 9.70 6.09
N LEU A 81 8.92 9.11 7.17
CA LEU A 81 8.58 9.53 8.53
C LEU A 81 9.13 10.92 8.82
N GLN A 82 10.34 11.23 8.35
CA GLN A 82 10.95 12.55 8.55
C GLN A 82 10.26 13.65 7.74
N SER A 83 9.74 13.36 6.54
CA SER A 83 9.15 14.37 5.64
C SER A 83 7.92 15.08 6.26
N ASN A 84 6.80 14.38 6.42
CA ASN A 84 5.53 14.94 6.91
C ASN A 84 4.61 13.83 7.44
N SER A 85 3.56 14.18 8.19
CA SER A 85 2.61 13.20 8.74
C SER A 85 1.76 12.51 7.68
N TYR A 86 1.52 13.18 6.54
CA TYR A 86 0.75 12.64 5.42
C TYR A 86 1.46 11.46 4.75
N SER A 87 2.79 11.50 4.62
CA SER A 87 3.58 10.39 4.09
C SER A 87 3.51 9.14 4.97
N VAL A 88 3.49 9.32 6.30
CA VAL A 88 3.32 8.22 7.26
C VAL A 88 1.93 7.60 7.15
N TYR A 89 0.92 8.45 7.08
CA TYR A 89 -0.46 8.03 6.87
C TYR A 89 -0.61 7.24 5.56
N ASN A 90 -0.04 7.74 4.46
CA ASN A 90 -0.06 7.06 3.17
C ASN A 90 0.67 5.72 3.22
N ALA A 91 1.89 5.68 3.75
CA ALA A 91 2.65 4.44 3.89
C ALA A 91 1.85 3.38 4.67
N SER A 92 1.30 3.78 5.81
CA SER A 92 0.43 2.94 6.66
C SER A 92 -0.80 2.43 5.90
N LYS A 93 -1.46 3.29 5.14
CA LYS A 93 -2.63 2.95 4.31
C LYS A 93 -2.29 1.96 3.19
N ILE A 94 -1.18 2.15 2.49
CA ILE A 94 -0.76 1.23 1.42
C ILE A 94 -0.36 -0.13 1.98
N ILE A 95 0.40 -0.15 3.08
CA ILE A 95 0.75 -1.37 3.80
C ILE A 95 -0.50 -2.13 4.23
N LYS A 96 -1.52 -1.42 4.77
CA LYS A 96 -2.79 -2.02 5.13
C LYS A 96 -3.46 -2.72 3.94
N LEU A 97 -3.45 -2.13 2.74
CA LEU A 97 -4.05 -2.78 1.56
C LEU A 97 -3.39 -4.13 1.23
N PHE A 98 -2.06 -4.23 1.33
CA PHE A 98 -1.35 -5.50 1.13
C PHE A 98 -1.72 -6.53 2.20
N ILE A 99 -1.77 -6.13 3.47
CA ILE A 99 -2.11 -7.02 4.59
C ILE A 99 -3.57 -7.49 4.52
N ASP A 100 -4.52 -6.57 4.30
CA ASP A 100 -5.94 -6.87 4.15
C ASP A 100 -6.18 -7.88 3.02
N THR A 101 -5.44 -7.73 1.92
CA THR A 101 -5.53 -8.61 0.75
C THR A 101 -5.00 -10.02 1.05
N LEU A 102 -3.97 -10.16 1.90
CA LEU A 102 -3.46 -11.47 2.32
C LEU A 102 -4.43 -12.21 3.26
N ILE A 103 -5.13 -11.47 4.12
CA ILE A 103 -6.05 -12.06 5.11
C ILE A 103 -7.40 -12.39 4.49
N THR A 104 -7.86 -11.56 3.55
CA THR A 104 -9.16 -11.76 2.91
C THR A 104 -9.06 -12.87 1.88
N PRO A 105 -9.80 -13.99 2.02
CA PRO A 105 -9.81 -15.04 1.02
C PRO A 105 -10.28 -14.49 -0.33
N SER A 106 -9.38 -14.43 -1.30
CA SER A 106 -9.65 -13.89 -2.63
C SER A 106 -9.19 -14.88 -3.68
N SER A 107 -10.09 -15.27 -4.58
CA SER A 107 -9.73 -16.07 -5.76
C SER A 107 -8.87 -15.30 -6.77
N LYS A 108 -8.64 -14.00 -6.53
CA LYS A 108 -7.90 -13.12 -7.44
C LYS A 108 -6.39 -13.14 -7.19
N LEU A 109 -5.93 -13.45 -5.97
CA LEU A 109 -4.49 -13.47 -5.66
C LEU A 109 -3.97 -14.89 -5.83
N ASP A 110 -2.93 -15.05 -6.64
CA ASP A 110 -2.29 -16.33 -6.87
C ASP A 110 -1.63 -16.84 -5.58
N ALA A 111 -1.86 -18.10 -5.24
CA ALA A 111 -1.34 -18.69 -4.01
C ALA A 111 0.19 -18.68 -3.95
N THR A 112 0.87 -18.85 -5.10
CA THR A 112 2.33 -18.77 -5.19
C THR A 112 2.80 -17.35 -4.92
N MET A 113 2.10 -16.34 -5.45
CA MET A 113 2.42 -14.93 -5.19
C MET A 113 2.21 -14.57 -3.73
N SER A 114 1.10 -15.00 -3.11
CA SER A 114 0.87 -14.82 -1.67
C SER A 114 2.03 -15.38 -0.84
N GLN A 115 2.45 -16.62 -1.13
CA GLN A 115 3.54 -17.26 -0.38
C GLN A 115 4.89 -16.57 -0.57
N LYS A 116 5.23 -16.14 -1.80
CA LYS A 116 6.47 -15.40 -2.07
C LYS A 116 6.47 -14.07 -1.32
N PHE A 117 5.37 -13.34 -1.39
CA PHE A 117 5.26 -12.06 -0.71
C PHE A 117 5.26 -12.21 0.82
N LEU A 118 4.64 -13.25 1.38
CA LEU A 118 4.74 -13.55 2.82
C LEU A 118 6.19 -13.78 3.25
N LYS A 119 6.99 -14.54 2.48
CA LYS A 119 8.41 -14.72 2.79
C LYS A 119 9.16 -13.39 2.84
N TYR A 120 8.94 -12.55 1.83
CA TYR A 120 9.52 -11.21 1.75
C TYR A 120 9.06 -10.31 2.92
N LEU A 121 7.76 -10.28 3.21
CA LEU A 121 7.15 -9.48 4.27
C LEU A 121 7.75 -9.75 5.66
N PHE A 122 8.14 -11.01 5.90
CA PHE A 122 8.73 -11.46 7.16
C PHE A 122 10.27 -11.57 7.13
N GLU A 123 10.92 -11.02 6.10
CA GLU A 123 12.35 -10.72 6.20
C GLU A 123 12.59 -9.68 7.30
N PRO A 124 13.66 -9.78 8.10
CA PRO A 124 13.84 -8.96 9.31
C PRO A 124 13.77 -7.44 9.08
N ASP A 125 14.36 -6.94 8.00
CA ASP A 125 14.37 -5.51 7.69
C ASP A 125 13.06 -5.04 7.04
N THR A 126 12.43 -5.89 6.23
CA THR A 126 11.11 -5.63 5.63
C THR A 126 10.03 -5.56 6.71
N LEU A 127 10.01 -6.52 7.65
CA LEU A 127 9.07 -6.53 8.77
C LEU A 127 9.22 -5.27 9.61
N PHE A 128 10.46 -4.88 9.90
CA PHE A 128 10.73 -3.62 10.60
C PHE A 128 10.21 -2.42 9.80
N ALA A 129 10.54 -2.30 8.52
CA ALA A 129 10.08 -1.22 7.65
C ALA A 129 8.55 -1.12 7.57
N VAL A 130 7.84 -2.25 7.58
CA VAL A 130 6.38 -2.32 7.60
C VAL A 130 5.80 -1.90 8.95
N CYS A 131 6.41 -2.33 10.06
CA CYS A 131 5.89 -2.03 11.39
C CYS A 131 6.04 -0.56 11.80
N ILE A 132 7.11 0.14 11.39
CA ILE A 132 7.34 1.54 11.80
C ILE A 132 6.15 2.46 11.46
N PRO A 133 5.67 2.55 10.21
CA PRO A 133 4.55 3.45 9.87
C PRO A 133 3.23 2.98 10.49
N LEU A 134 3.04 1.66 10.70
CA LEU A 134 1.85 1.15 11.38
C LEU A 134 1.82 1.57 12.85
N VAL A 135 2.95 1.47 13.56
CA VAL A 135 3.07 1.95 14.95
C VAL A 135 2.93 3.47 15.00
N GLY A 136 3.65 4.20 14.15
CA GLY A 136 3.65 5.65 14.12
C GLY A 136 2.32 6.29 13.69
N ASN A 137 1.46 5.54 12.98
CA ASN A 137 0.11 5.98 12.62
C ASN A 137 -0.98 5.43 13.57
N GLY A 138 -0.62 4.60 14.55
CA GLY A 138 -1.60 4.02 15.47
C GLY A 138 -2.43 2.86 14.90
N SER A 139 -1.98 2.20 13.83
CA SER A 139 -2.73 1.17 13.07
C SER A 139 -2.75 -0.18 13.79
N ARG A 140 -3.37 -0.24 14.97
CA ARG A 140 -3.42 -1.42 15.83
C ARG A 140 -4.05 -2.65 15.15
N GLU A 141 -5.16 -2.48 14.46
CA GLU A 141 -5.84 -3.57 13.75
C GLU A 141 -4.94 -4.20 12.69
N THR A 142 -4.28 -3.37 11.89
CA THR A 142 -3.36 -3.84 10.85
C THR A 142 -2.12 -4.54 11.42
N LEU A 143 -1.62 -4.09 12.58
CA LEU A 143 -0.55 -4.81 13.30
C LEU A 143 -1.00 -6.17 13.81
N HIS A 144 -2.22 -6.26 14.35
CA HIS A 144 -2.80 -7.54 14.75
C HIS A 144 -2.94 -8.48 13.55
N ASP A 145 -3.48 -7.98 12.46
CA ASP A 145 -3.65 -8.69 11.20
C ASP A 145 -2.29 -9.21 10.66
N LEU A 146 -1.25 -8.39 10.72
CA LEU A 146 0.11 -8.81 10.38
C LEU A 146 0.64 -9.94 11.29
N LEU A 147 0.35 -9.88 12.60
CA LEU A 147 0.72 -10.95 13.54
C LEU A 147 0.01 -12.28 13.21
N GLN A 148 -1.26 -12.23 12.78
CA GLN A 148 -2.03 -13.43 12.39
C GLN A 148 -1.50 -14.09 11.11
N LEU A 149 -0.84 -13.33 10.23
CA LEU A 149 -0.30 -13.86 8.98
C LEU A 149 0.93 -14.77 9.17
N HIS A 150 1.57 -14.75 10.34
CA HIS A 150 2.76 -15.57 10.58
C HIS A 150 2.88 -16.12 11.99
N PRO A 151 2.03 -17.10 12.33
CA PRO A 151 1.94 -17.65 13.69
C PRO A 151 3.15 -18.51 14.09
N ASN A 152 4.12 -18.79 13.21
CA ASN A 152 5.14 -19.83 13.42
C ASN A 152 6.61 -19.34 13.35
N ASN A 153 6.90 -18.05 13.16
CA ASN A 153 8.28 -17.53 13.19
C ASN A 153 8.54 -16.73 14.47
N ASP A 154 8.92 -17.43 15.53
CA ASP A 154 9.25 -16.85 16.83
C ASP A 154 10.50 -15.95 16.82
N ILE A 155 11.34 -16.04 15.78
CA ILE A 155 12.66 -15.38 15.75
C ILE A 155 12.57 -13.92 15.27
N THR A 156 11.71 -13.60 14.31
CA THR A 156 11.71 -12.29 13.64
C THR A 156 11.01 -11.19 14.44
N TRP A 157 9.99 -11.55 15.22
CA TRP A 157 9.18 -10.59 15.98
C TRP A 157 9.90 -9.96 17.18
N PRO A 158 10.64 -10.72 18.01
CA PRO A 158 11.42 -10.14 19.11
C PRO A 158 12.46 -9.13 18.62
N ASP A 159 13.17 -9.45 17.54
CA ASP A 159 14.17 -8.55 16.93
C ASP A 159 13.52 -7.29 16.34
N CYS A 160 12.39 -7.44 15.64
CA CYS A 160 11.61 -6.31 15.14
C CYS A 160 11.15 -5.40 16.29
N LEU A 161 10.57 -5.97 17.35
CA LEU A 161 10.14 -5.22 18.54
C LEU A 161 11.31 -4.47 19.18
N ALA A 162 12.47 -5.10 19.34
CA ALA A 162 13.65 -4.46 19.89
C ALA A 162 14.14 -3.28 19.02
N LYS A 163 14.07 -3.40 17.69
CA LYS A 163 14.36 -2.30 16.76
C LYS A 163 13.32 -1.18 16.90
N LEU A 164 12.03 -1.50 16.94
CA LEU A 164 10.95 -0.52 17.09
C LEU A 164 11.04 0.27 18.40
N GLN A 165 11.40 -0.38 19.51
CA GLN A 165 11.59 0.28 20.81
C GLN A 165 12.78 1.26 20.82
N LYS A 166 13.80 0.99 20.00
CA LYS A 166 14.98 1.86 19.84
C LYS A 166 14.79 2.93 18.77
N PHE A 167 13.78 2.77 17.90
CA PHE A 167 13.51 3.69 16.81
C PHE A 167 13.06 5.05 17.34
N LYS A 168 13.66 6.12 16.81
CA LYS A 168 13.35 7.50 17.20
C LYS A 168 12.22 8.03 16.35
N TYR A 169 10.99 7.82 16.81
CA TYR A 169 9.81 8.39 16.15
C TYR A 169 9.86 9.92 16.18
N PRO A 170 9.57 10.60 15.05
CA PRO A 170 9.41 12.05 15.02
C PRO A 170 8.38 12.53 16.04
N GLN A 171 8.65 13.67 16.71
CA GLN A 171 7.79 14.21 17.76
C GLN A 171 6.32 14.37 17.32
N LYS A 172 6.10 14.84 16.08
CA LYS A 172 4.78 14.97 15.45
C LYS A 172 3.96 13.67 15.45
N LEU A 173 4.59 12.49 15.46
CA LEU A 173 3.88 11.20 15.53
C LEU A 173 3.59 10.82 16.99
N LEU A 174 4.52 11.11 17.91
CA LEU A 174 4.31 10.90 19.34
C LEU A 174 3.15 11.74 19.87
N ASP A 175 2.95 12.94 19.32
CA ASP A 175 1.83 13.82 19.71
C ASP A 175 0.48 13.33 19.17
N ASN A 176 0.49 12.61 18.03
CA ASN A 176 -0.73 12.17 17.34
C ASN A 176 -1.09 10.69 17.57
N SER A 177 -0.16 9.90 18.13
CA SER A 177 -0.36 8.46 18.31
C SER A 177 0.28 7.96 19.61
N ASP A 178 -0.40 7.02 20.27
CA ASP A 178 0.10 6.35 21.48
C ASP A 178 1.12 5.26 21.11
N VAL A 179 2.27 5.68 20.56
CA VAL A 179 3.37 4.79 20.16
C VAL A 179 3.81 3.91 21.34
N SER A 180 3.95 4.49 22.52
CA SER A 180 4.41 3.76 23.70
C SER A 180 3.42 2.67 24.13
N GLY A 181 2.12 2.97 24.18
CA GLY A 181 1.10 1.97 24.51
C GLY A 181 1.01 0.87 23.45
N ILE A 182 1.12 1.22 22.17
CA ILE A 182 1.13 0.23 21.07
C ILE A 182 2.31 -0.73 21.20
N LEU A 183 3.52 -0.23 21.47
CA LEU A 183 4.70 -1.07 21.65
C LEU A 183 4.59 -1.96 22.91
N ALA A 184 4.00 -1.44 23.99
CA ALA A 184 3.77 -2.22 25.21
C ALA A 184 2.74 -3.35 24.97
N ASP A 185 1.67 -3.05 24.25
CA ASP A 185 0.64 -4.02 23.87
C ASP A 185 1.24 -5.10 22.95
N LEU A 186 2.10 -4.72 22.00
CA LEU A 186 2.76 -5.63 21.07
C LEU A 186 3.71 -6.57 21.83
N ALA A 187 4.48 -6.02 22.76
CA ALA A 187 5.35 -6.79 23.64
C ALA A 187 4.57 -7.79 24.50
N THR A 188 3.40 -7.39 25.00
CA THR A 188 2.53 -8.27 25.79
C THR A 188 2.02 -9.41 24.92
N PHE A 189 1.47 -9.11 23.74
CA PHE A 189 0.95 -10.11 22.82
C PHE A 189 2.01 -11.12 22.38
N LEU A 190 3.22 -10.66 22.05
CA LEU A 190 4.32 -11.56 21.65
C LEU A 190 4.83 -12.46 22.78
N LYS A 191 4.64 -12.06 24.05
CA LYS A 191 5.13 -12.82 25.21
C LYS A 191 4.19 -13.95 25.61
N ASP A 192 2.89 -13.71 25.63
CA ASP A 192 1.91 -14.65 26.19
C ASP A 192 0.59 -14.75 25.39
N GLY A 193 0.53 -14.14 24.20
CA GLY A 193 -0.66 -14.15 23.35
C GLY A 193 -1.81 -13.30 23.90
N SER A 194 -1.60 -12.55 24.97
CA SER A 194 -2.63 -11.75 25.65
C SER A 194 -2.53 -10.26 25.31
N GLY A 195 -3.46 -9.45 25.85
CA GLY A 195 -3.51 -8.00 25.63
C GLY A 195 -4.52 -7.56 24.57
N PRO A 196 -4.61 -6.25 24.28
CA PRO A 196 -5.65 -5.69 23.42
C PRO A 196 -5.53 -6.13 21.95
N PHE A 197 -4.34 -6.56 21.50
CA PHE A 197 -4.20 -7.20 20.19
C PHE A 197 -4.90 -8.57 20.15
N GLY A 198 -4.89 -9.36 21.22
CA GLY A 198 -5.59 -10.65 21.28
C GLY A 198 -7.12 -10.57 21.41
N LYS A 199 -7.67 -9.36 21.62
CA LYS A 199 -9.11 -9.15 21.73
C LYS A 199 -9.66 -8.77 20.35
N LYS A 200 -10.32 -9.70 19.67
CA LYS A 200 -11.32 -9.31 18.66
C LYS A 200 -12.27 -8.33 19.34
N ALA A 201 -12.36 -7.11 18.84
CA ALA A 201 -13.50 -6.26 19.17
C ALA A 201 -14.76 -7.12 18.94
N PRO A 202 -15.71 -7.19 19.89
CA PRO A 202 -16.98 -7.83 19.59
C PRO A 202 -17.54 -7.11 18.37
N SER A 203 -17.71 -7.87 17.29
CA SER A 203 -18.45 -7.47 16.11
C SER A 203 -19.74 -6.81 16.60
N SER A 204 -19.79 -5.48 16.56
CA SER A 204 -20.98 -4.71 16.88
C SER A 204 -21.92 -4.83 15.69
N MET A 205 -22.41 -6.03 15.51
CA MET A 205 -23.61 -6.32 14.76
C MET A 205 -24.73 -6.28 15.79
N GLU A 206 -25.17 -5.09 16.17
CA GLU A 206 -26.57 -4.82 16.52
C GLU A 206 -26.83 -3.32 16.74
N GLN A 207 -27.80 -2.84 15.94
CA GLN A 207 -28.62 -1.64 16.10
C GLN A 207 -28.05 -0.29 15.63
N ILE A 208 -28.21 -0.06 14.32
CA ILE A 208 -28.30 1.28 13.71
C ILE A 208 -29.75 1.79 13.92
N PRO A 209 -29.99 2.91 14.63
CA PRO A 209 -31.18 3.72 14.37
C PRO A 209 -30.94 4.45 13.05
N GLN A 210 -31.86 4.28 12.10
CA GLN A 210 -31.85 5.02 10.83
C GLN A 210 -31.80 6.53 11.12
N LEU A 211 -30.68 7.17 10.78
CA LEU A 211 -30.61 8.62 10.59
C LEU A 211 -30.67 8.90 9.10
N ASP A 212 -31.79 9.46 8.69
CA ASP A 212 -32.04 9.98 7.36
C ASP A 212 -31.13 11.20 7.13
N VAL A 213 -30.04 11.01 6.38
CA VAL A 213 -29.18 12.09 5.92
C VAL A 213 -29.07 11.99 4.40
N SER A 214 -29.72 12.93 3.73
CA SER A 214 -29.65 13.12 2.29
C SER A 214 -28.18 13.31 1.85
N PRO A 215 -27.74 12.65 0.77
CA PRO A 215 -26.35 12.78 0.33
C PRO A 215 -26.14 14.13 -0.35
N THR A 216 -25.28 14.95 0.26
CA THR A 216 -24.67 16.08 -0.44
C THR A 216 -23.53 15.52 -1.30
N PRO A 217 -23.43 15.85 -2.60
CA PRO A 217 -22.45 15.23 -3.48
C PRO A 217 -21.06 15.79 -3.18
N VAL A 218 -20.22 14.97 -2.55
CA VAL A 218 -18.77 15.15 -2.61
C VAL A 218 -18.38 14.86 -4.06
N THR A 219 -17.84 15.87 -4.74
CA THR A 219 -17.35 15.78 -6.13
C THR A 219 -16.24 14.74 -6.24
N ALA A 220 -16.63 13.50 -6.49
CA ALA A 220 -15.74 12.44 -6.92
C ALA A 220 -15.20 12.77 -8.32
N SER A 221 -13.87 12.78 -8.47
CA SER A 221 -13.22 12.73 -9.76
C SER A 221 -13.78 11.53 -10.54
N SER A 222 -14.42 11.80 -11.68
CA SER A 222 -15.01 10.74 -12.51
C SER A 222 -13.91 9.75 -12.96
N PRO A 223 -14.14 8.43 -12.91
CA PRO A 223 -13.19 7.41 -13.40
C PRO A 223 -12.72 7.62 -14.85
N LYS A 224 -13.54 8.29 -15.67
CA LYS A 224 -13.19 8.69 -17.05
C LYS A 224 -12.04 9.70 -17.10
N ASN A 225 -11.98 10.61 -16.13
CA ASN A 225 -10.95 11.65 -16.07
C ASN A 225 -9.60 11.05 -15.64
N LEU A 226 -9.60 10.02 -14.80
CA LEU A 226 -8.39 9.31 -14.38
C LEU A 226 -7.79 8.50 -15.54
N TRP A 227 -8.62 7.79 -16.31
CA TRP A 227 -8.16 7.06 -17.50
C TRP A 227 -7.53 7.97 -18.55
N HIS A 228 -8.14 9.14 -18.78
CA HIS A 228 -7.58 10.14 -19.68
C HIS A 228 -6.20 10.66 -19.20
N ARG A 229 -6.02 10.84 -17.88
CA ARG A 229 -4.72 11.23 -17.28
C ARG A 229 -3.67 10.13 -17.43
N ILE A 230 -4.03 8.87 -17.22
CA ILE A 230 -3.15 7.71 -17.41
C ILE A 230 -2.72 7.59 -18.88
N GLN A 231 -3.66 7.72 -19.83
CA GLN A 231 -3.36 7.70 -21.26
C GLN A 231 -2.41 8.84 -21.66
N GLN A 232 -2.62 10.06 -21.15
CA GLN A 232 -1.70 11.18 -21.39
C GLN A 232 -0.29 10.91 -20.87
N TYR A 233 -0.14 10.22 -19.74
CA TYR A 233 1.17 9.89 -19.17
C TYR A 233 1.89 8.81 -19.98
N ILE A 234 1.18 7.76 -20.40
CA ILE A 234 1.70 6.70 -21.27
C ILE A 234 2.16 7.27 -22.61
N THR A 235 1.37 8.17 -23.20
CA THR A 235 1.65 8.75 -24.52
C THR A 235 2.76 9.81 -24.49
N LYS A 236 2.96 10.51 -23.37
CA LYS A 236 4.07 11.48 -23.23
C LYS A 236 5.45 10.81 -23.14
N ASN A 237 5.54 9.63 -22.55
CA ASN A 237 6.81 8.91 -22.43
C ASN A 237 7.25 8.20 -23.72
N THR A 238 6.34 7.93 -24.65
CA THR A 238 6.69 7.37 -25.98
C THR A 238 7.16 8.41 -27.00
N VAL A 239 6.90 9.71 -26.78
CA VAL A 239 7.31 10.77 -27.73
C VAL A 239 8.75 11.25 -27.48
N ASN A 240 9.33 10.94 -26.33
CA ASN A 240 10.70 11.36 -25.98
C ASN A 240 11.81 10.35 -26.31
N GLU A 241 11.49 9.18 -26.87
CA GLU A 241 12.49 8.20 -27.32
C GLU A 241 12.73 8.18 -28.85
N ASP A 242 12.01 8.98 -29.63
CA ASP A 242 12.23 9.15 -31.08
C ASP A 242 12.70 10.57 -31.41
N VAL A 243 13.91 10.92 -30.98
CA VAL A 243 14.70 11.96 -31.66
C VAL A 243 15.90 11.29 -32.30
N ALA A 244 15.70 10.97 -33.58
CA ALA A 244 16.70 10.41 -34.47
C ALA A 244 17.97 11.29 -34.50
N LEU A 245 19.12 10.60 -34.41
CA LEU A 245 20.46 11.10 -34.62
C LEU A 245 20.57 11.83 -35.98
N PRO A 246 21.24 13.00 -36.08
CA PRO A 246 21.59 13.57 -37.37
C PRO A 246 22.71 12.76 -38.02
N ASP A 247 22.43 12.24 -39.22
CA ASP A 247 23.40 11.65 -40.14
C ASP A 247 24.53 12.64 -40.47
N LEU A 248 25.72 12.39 -39.94
CA LEU A 248 26.96 12.98 -40.45
C LEU A 248 27.57 12.01 -41.46
N ASN A 249 27.07 12.08 -42.69
CA ASN A 249 27.74 11.48 -43.84
C ASN A 249 28.53 12.57 -44.57
N THR A 250 29.84 12.66 -44.32
CA THR A 250 30.75 13.49 -45.11
C THR A 250 32.11 12.80 -45.25
N GLY A 251 32.35 12.26 -46.46
CA GLY A 251 33.63 12.42 -47.16
C GLY A 251 34.72 11.37 -46.93
N MET A 252 34.76 10.35 -47.79
CA MET A 252 36.01 9.88 -48.41
C MET A 252 35.72 9.44 -49.85
N VAL A 253 35.98 10.33 -50.82
CA VAL A 253 36.93 10.14 -51.94
C VAL A 253 37.44 11.52 -52.32
#